data_AF-A0AAE3AKC0-F1
#
_entry.id   AF-A0AAE3AKC0-F1
#
_cell.length_a   1.000
_cell.length_b   1.000
_cell.length_c   1.000
_cell.angle_alpha   90.00
_cell.angle_beta   90.00
_cell.angle_gamma   90.00
#
_symmetry.space_group_name_H-M   'P 1'
#
loop_
_entity.id
_entity.type
_entity.pdbx_description
1 polymer ?
#
loop_
_entity_poly.entity_id
_entity_poly.type
_entity_poly.pdbx_seq_one_letter_code
_entity_poly.pdbx_strand_id
1 'polypeptide(L)'
;MINEWEEFCAYTGTVSYTASKKSDTTWLGRFTFATILEFEGMARILTILARGYLFHDKNGTVISGDSHDRIDYARRALCAWCSVPEDGKRAPGKEWQLQTDFSELHTEFPELVDADGIGWFLRHVLRTADFMLTHPENVRSTSLKYAEVIQSKFAAAWRSKVLQYQIPIFAPQTKGAWTLIRYYLANRQDDCEWVVLPVANFDAYFGDTSFSKKYLPKIPVEIMERSNAFGISRYRITEEYLP
;
A
#
# COMPACT_ATOMS: atom_id res chain seq x y z
N MET A 1 4.23 -9.26 -24.41
CA MET A 1 3.92 -9.35 -22.97
C MET A 1 5.26 -9.20 -22.25
N ILE A 2 5.42 -8.22 -21.37
CA ILE A 2 6.71 -8.00 -20.68
C ILE A 2 6.86 -9.07 -19.59
N ASN A 3 8.09 -9.52 -19.37
CA ASN A 3 8.45 -10.47 -18.34
C ASN A 3 8.24 -9.85 -16.95
N GLU A 4 7.45 -10.51 -16.10
CA GLU A 4 7.15 -10.03 -14.74
C GLU A 4 8.42 -9.86 -13.90
N TRP A 5 9.43 -10.72 -14.12
CA TRP A 5 10.71 -10.66 -13.42
C TRP A 5 11.56 -9.45 -13.82
N GLU A 6 11.61 -9.10 -15.12
CA GLU A 6 12.28 -7.87 -15.57
C GLU A 6 11.65 -6.61 -14.97
N GLU A 7 10.33 -6.63 -14.78
CA GLU A 7 9.63 -5.53 -14.13
C GLU A 7 9.93 -5.46 -12.63
N PHE A 8 9.96 -6.61 -11.94
CA PHE A 8 10.42 -6.71 -10.55
C PHE A 8 11.84 -6.17 -10.36
N CYS A 9 12.79 -6.58 -11.21
CA CYS A 9 14.17 -6.09 -11.18
C CYS A 9 14.24 -4.57 -11.40
N ALA A 10 13.37 -4.00 -12.22
CA ALA A 10 13.34 -2.56 -12.46
C ALA A 10 12.75 -1.73 -11.31
N TYR A 11 12.06 -2.37 -10.35
CA TYR A 11 11.56 -1.74 -9.13
C TYR A 11 12.42 -2.02 -7.87
N THR A 12 13.49 -2.79 -8.00
CA THR A 12 14.37 -3.20 -6.88
C THR A 12 15.85 -2.98 -7.15
N GLY A 13 16.27 -3.00 -8.42
CA GLY A 13 17.65 -2.79 -8.85
C GLY A 13 18.11 -1.34 -8.85
N THR A 14 19.28 -1.10 -9.44
CA THR A 14 19.87 0.24 -9.58
C THR A 14 19.30 0.98 -10.80
N VAL A 15 19.01 2.27 -10.66
CA VAL A 15 18.58 3.15 -11.76
C VAL A 15 19.74 4.06 -12.18
N SER A 16 19.94 4.24 -13.49
CA SER A 16 20.90 5.20 -14.04
C SER A 16 20.27 6.58 -14.14
N TYR A 17 20.78 7.54 -13.37
CA TYR A 17 20.35 8.94 -13.40
C TYR A 17 21.14 9.69 -14.47
N THR A 18 20.76 9.43 -15.71
CA THR A 18 21.42 9.95 -16.93
C THR A 18 20.36 10.28 -17.97
N ALA A 19 20.61 11.31 -18.78
CA ALA A 19 19.74 11.65 -19.90
C ALA A 19 20.58 12.07 -21.11
N SER A 20 20.33 11.48 -22.28
CA SER A 20 21.05 11.83 -23.51
C SER A 20 20.49 13.08 -24.21
N LYS A 21 19.30 13.55 -23.81
CA LYS A 21 18.53 14.66 -24.40
C LYS A 21 17.28 14.96 -23.54
N LYS A 22 16.69 16.15 -23.67
CA LYS A 22 15.45 16.55 -22.95
C LYS A 22 14.20 15.68 -23.19
N SER A 23 14.21 14.78 -24.17
CA SER A 23 13.14 13.79 -24.38
C SER A 23 13.42 12.43 -23.76
N ASP A 24 14.63 12.21 -23.22
CA ASP A 24 15.03 11.04 -22.48
C ASP A 24 14.50 11.13 -21.04
N THR A 25 13.73 10.12 -20.64
CA THR A 25 13.15 9.99 -19.30
C THR A 25 13.56 8.68 -18.62
N THR A 26 14.62 8.01 -19.09
CA THR A 26 15.09 6.72 -18.55
C THR A 26 15.54 6.80 -17.09
N TRP A 27 15.95 7.98 -16.62
CA TRP A 27 16.24 8.30 -15.22
C TRP A 27 15.02 8.22 -14.29
N LEU A 28 13.78 8.20 -14.82
CA LEU A 28 12.57 7.83 -14.06
C LEU A 28 12.43 6.31 -13.85
N GLY A 29 13.36 5.50 -14.36
CA GLY A 29 13.23 4.03 -14.36
C GLY A 29 11.97 3.60 -15.11
N ARG A 30 11.07 2.86 -14.43
CA ARG A 30 9.74 2.48 -14.93
C ARG A 30 8.60 3.32 -14.37
N PHE A 31 8.91 4.45 -13.72
CA PHE A 31 7.90 5.34 -13.15
C PHE A 31 7.51 6.45 -14.14
N THR A 32 6.31 6.98 -13.96
CA THR A 32 5.86 8.23 -14.60
C THR A 32 5.68 9.30 -13.53
N PHE A 33 5.57 10.56 -13.95
CA PHE A 33 5.17 11.63 -13.01
C PHE A 33 3.79 11.37 -12.38
N ALA A 34 2.86 10.67 -13.04
CA ALA A 34 1.58 10.30 -12.45
C ALA A 34 1.75 9.21 -11.37
N THR A 35 2.62 8.21 -11.59
CA THR A 35 2.94 7.23 -10.53
C THR A 35 3.65 7.87 -9.34
N ILE A 36 4.51 8.87 -9.55
CA ILE A 36 5.21 9.56 -8.47
C ILE A 36 4.28 10.54 -7.72
N LEU A 37 3.54 11.38 -8.42
CA LEU A 37 2.78 12.48 -7.82
C LEU A 37 1.35 12.08 -7.40
N GLU A 38 0.76 11.09 -8.05
CA GLU A 38 -0.65 10.70 -7.89
C GLU A 38 -0.81 9.23 -7.45
N PHE A 39 0.31 8.50 -7.32
CA PHE A 39 0.35 7.05 -7.03
C PHE A 39 -0.38 6.18 -8.06
N GLU A 40 -0.49 6.66 -9.31
CA GLU A 40 -1.12 5.90 -10.40
C GLU A 40 -0.38 4.59 -10.66
N GLY A 41 -1.10 3.47 -10.70
CA GLY A 41 -0.54 2.14 -10.91
C GLY A 41 0.18 1.53 -9.70
N MET A 42 0.29 2.22 -8.56
CA MET A 42 1.06 1.77 -7.40
C MET A 42 0.61 0.38 -6.87
N ALA A 43 -0.69 0.08 -6.90
CA ALA A 43 -1.21 -1.24 -6.51
C ALA A 43 -0.65 -2.38 -7.38
N ARG A 44 -0.43 -2.13 -8.68
CA ARG A 44 0.20 -3.10 -9.59
C ARG A 44 1.69 -3.25 -9.26
N ILE A 45 2.41 -2.15 -9.01
CA ILE A 45 3.82 -2.16 -8.62
C ILE A 45 4.03 -2.99 -7.34
N LEU A 46 3.24 -2.72 -6.29
CA LEU A 46 3.26 -3.50 -5.05
C LEU A 46 2.91 -4.98 -5.27
N THR A 47 2.03 -5.29 -6.24
CA THR A 47 1.70 -6.68 -6.61
C THR A 47 2.88 -7.38 -7.29
N ILE A 48 3.59 -6.71 -8.20
CA ILE A 48 4.81 -7.23 -8.86
C ILE A 48 5.90 -7.49 -7.81
N LEU A 49 6.12 -6.53 -6.90
CA LEU A 49 7.06 -6.69 -5.78
C LEU A 49 6.70 -7.89 -4.90
N ALA A 50 5.44 -7.98 -4.46
CA ALA A 50 4.95 -9.10 -3.65
C ALA A 50 5.20 -10.45 -4.35
N ARG A 51 4.88 -10.54 -5.64
CA ARG A 51 5.04 -11.77 -6.44
C ARG A 51 6.50 -12.14 -6.67
N GLY A 52 7.38 -11.17 -6.87
CA GLY A 52 8.82 -11.39 -6.88
C GLY A 52 9.29 -12.10 -5.60
N TYR A 53 9.01 -11.50 -4.44
CA TYR A 53 9.40 -12.05 -3.14
C TYR A 53 8.63 -13.31 -2.69
N LEU A 54 7.46 -13.61 -3.27
CA LEU A 54 6.73 -14.86 -3.04
C LEU A 54 7.25 -16.02 -3.88
N PHE A 55 7.48 -15.82 -5.18
CA PHE A 55 7.69 -16.92 -6.13
C PHE A 55 9.14 -17.13 -6.56
N HIS A 56 10.03 -16.14 -6.40
CA HIS A 56 11.40 -16.20 -6.92
C HIS A 56 12.46 -16.20 -5.83
N ASP A 57 13.62 -16.77 -6.14
CA ASP A 57 14.87 -16.55 -5.41
C ASP A 57 15.56 -15.24 -5.86
N LYS A 58 16.69 -14.92 -5.23
CA LYS A 58 17.50 -13.73 -5.57
C LYS A 58 18.06 -13.71 -6.99
N ASN A 59 18.06 -14.85 -7.69
CA ASN A 59 18.56 -14.99 -9.06
C ASN A 59 17.43 -14.94 -10.10
N GLY A 60 16.16 -14.90 -9.68
CA GLY A 60 14.99 -14.99 -10.55
C GLY A 60 14.55 -16.42 -10.87
N THR A 61 15.08 -17.41 -10.17
CA THR A 61 14.62 -18.81 -10.30
C THR A 61 13.30 -18.96 -9.53
N VAL A 62 12.30 -19.55 -10.17
CA VAL A 62 11.03 -19.90 -9.49
C VAL A 62 11.31 -20.96 -8.43
N ILE A 63 10.97 -20.67 -7.18
CA ILE A 63 11.18 -21.58 -6.05
C ILE A 63 10.11 -22.67 -6.03
N SER A 64 10.53 -23.92 -5.84
CA SER A 64 9.65 -25.04 -5.55
C SER A 64 9.27 -25.06 -4.06
N GLY A 65 7.98 -24.92 -3.75
CA GLY A 65 7.44 -24.94 -2.39
C GLY A 65 6.05 -24.32 -2.34
N ASP A 66 5.43 -24.25 -1.15
CA ASP A 66 4.21 -23.45 -0.99
C ASP A 66 4.58 -21.97 -0.83
N SER A 67 4.07 -21.13 -1.73
CA SER A 67 4.22 -19.68 -1.66
C SER A 67 3.62 -19.06 -0.38
N HIS A 68 2.67 -19.74 0.29
CA HIS A 68 2.09 -19.24 1.54
C HIS A 68 3.13 -19.13 2.68
N ASP A 69 4.15 -19.99 2.69
CA ASP A 69 5.25 -19.95 3.68
C ASP A 69 6.10 -18.68 3.55
N ARG A 70 6.04 -17.98 2.41
CA ARG A 70 6.80 -16.76 2.13
C ARG A 70 5.99 -15.47 2.27
N ILE A 71 4.75 -15.53 2.74
CA ILE A 71 3.89 -14.33 2.91
C ILE A 71 4.55 -13.30 3.83
N ASP A 72 5.12 -13.71 4.97
CA ASP A 72 5.78 -12.78 5.88
C ASP A 72 7.10 -12.22 5.31
N TYR A 73 7.86 -13.04 4.56
CA TYR A 73 9.06 -12.57 3.87
C TYR A 73 8.73 -11.51 2.82
N ALA A 74 7.73 -11.77 1.97
CA ALA A 74 7.26 -10.80 0.97
C ALA A 74 6.67 -9.54 1.62
N ARG A 75 5.98 -9.67 2.76
CA ARG A 75 5.48 -8.54 3.56
C ARG A 75 6.64 -7.68 4.08
N ARG A 76 7.69 -8.28 4.66
CA ARG A 76 8.88 -7.53 5.12
C ARG A 76 9.58 -6.82 3.96
N ALA A 77 9.73 -7.48 2.82
CA ALA A 77 10.31 -6.85 1.63
C ALA A 77 9.49 -5.63 1.15
N LEU A 78 8.15 -5.72 1.13
CA LEU A 78 7.29 -4.57 0.81
C LEU A 78 7.43 -3.44 1.83
N CYS A 79 7.55 -3.76 3.12
CA CYS A 79 7.81 -2.77 4.18
C CYS A 79 9.15 -2.05 3.94
N ALA A 80 10.24 -2.78 3.69
CA ALA A 80 11.55 -2.21 3.39
C ALA A 80 11.53 -1.32 2.12
N TRP A 81 10.87 -1.77 1.05
CA TRP A 81 10.71 -0.96 -0.18
C TRP A 81 9.93 0.34 0.07
N CYS A 82 8.91 0.28 0.93
CA CYS A 82 8.07 1.41 1.31
C CYS A 82 8.69 2.36 2.34
N SER A 83 9.79 1.99 3.01
CA SER A 83 10.24 2.63 4.25
C SER A 83 10.39 4.16 4.15
N VAL A 84 9.88 4.84 5.17
CA VAL A 84 10.02 6.28 5.41
C VAL A 84 10.40 6.46 6.87
N PRO A 85 11.64 6.87 7.19
CA PRO A 85 12.10 6.97 8.57
C PRO A 85 11.24 7.95 9.38
N GLU A 86 11.13 7.74 10.69
CA GLU A 86 10.36 8.63 11.56
C GLU A 86 11.11 9.94 11.84
N ASP A 87 10.40 11.07 11.84
CA ASP A 87 11.00 12.40 12.11
C ASP A 87 11.25 12.64 13.62
N GLY A 88 11.80 11.65 14.32
CA GLY A 88 12.16 11.67 15.76
C GLY A 88 10.99 11.81 16.75
N LYS A 89 9.76 12.08 16.27
CA LYS A 89 8.58 12.40 17.08
C LYS A 89 7.62 11.23 17.20
N ARG A 90 8.10 10.08 17.65
CA ARG A 90 7.22 8.96 18.01
C ARG A 90 6.38 9.37 19.23
N ALA A 91 5.08 9.56 19.04
CA ALA A 91 4.16 9.82 20.15
C ALA A 91 4.14 8.58 21.09
N PRO A 92 4.51 8.71 22.38
CA PRO A 92 4.45 7.59 23.31
C PRO A 92 2.99 7.11 23.44
N GLY A 93 2.76 5.80 23.29
CA GLY A 93 1.44 5.19 23.44
C GLY A 93 0.69 4.82 22.15
N LYS A 94 1.26 5.03 20.95
CA LYS A 94 0.69 4.46 19.70
C LYS A 94 1.21 3.05 19.41
N GLU A 95 0.59 2.10 20.09
CA GLU A 95 0.57 0.68 19.74
C GLU A 95 -0.59 0.38 18.76
N TRP A 96 -0.58 -0.67 17.92
CA TRP A 96 0.54 -1.56 17.54
C TRP A 96 0.86 -1.52 16.03
N GLN A 97 0.03 -0.86 15.21
CA GLN A 97 -0.27 -1.36 13.85
C GLN A 97 0.11 -0.49 12.64
N LEU A 98 0.43 0.80 12.82
CA LEU A 98 0.74 1.70 11.69
C LEU A 98 2.12 2.31 11.89
N GLN A 99 3.11 1.85 11.12
CA GLN A 99 4.47 2.40 11.11
C GLN A 99 4.95 2.60 9.67
N THR A 100 5.84 3.56 9.43
CA THR A 100 6.47 3.72 8.10
C THR A 100 7.98 3.54 8.13
N ASP A 101 8.61 3.70 9.28
CA ASP A 101 10.02 3.37 9.48
C ASP A 101 10.15 1.84 9.60
N PHE A 102 10.99 1.29 8.72
CA PHE A 102 11.39 -0.12 8.71
C PHE A 102 12.91 -0.24 8.59
N SER A 103 13.66 0.69 9.19
CA SER A 103 15.13 0.70 9.21
C SER A 103 15.74 -0.59 9.77
N GLU A 104 15.03 -1.30 10.65
CA GLU A 104 15.45 -2.62 11.15
C GLU A 104 15.61 -3.67 10.05
N LEU A 105 14.90 -3.51 8.92
CA LEU A 105 14.94 -4.43 7.79
C LEU A 105 16.18 -4.23 6.89
N HIS A 106 17.03 -3.23 7.14
CA HIS A 106 18.27 -3.00 6.38
C HIS A 106 19.20 -4.23 6.37
N THR A 107 19.21 -5.01 7.46
CA THR A 107 20.04 -6.22 7.55
C THR A 107 19.51 -7.36 6.65
N GLU A 108 18.21 -7.42 6.39
CA GLU A 108 17.58 -8.44 5.55
C GLU A 108 17.48 -8.01 4.07
N PHE A 109 17.24 -6.72 3.83
CA PHE A 109 17.01 -6.15 2.49
C PHE A 109 17.82 -4.84 2.27
N PRO A 110 19.17 -4.89 2.29
CA PRO A 110 20.02 -3.71 2.16
C PRO A 110 19.91 -3.02 0.79
N GLU A 111 19.41 -3.71 -0.23
CA GLU A 111 19.07 -3.14 -1.53
C GLU A 111 17.78 -2.31 -1.50
N LEU A 112 16.85 -2.66 -0.60
CA LEU A 112 15.55 -2.00 -0.48
C LEU A 112 15.61 -0.82 0.49
N VAL A 113 16.02 -1.03 1.73
CA VAL A 113 16.13 0.03 2.73
C VAL A 113 17.60 0.26 3.05
N ASP A 114 18.04 1.52 3.06
CA ASP A 114 19.43 1.87 3.36
C ASP A 114 19.65 2.05 4.88
N ALA A 115 20.90 2.32 5.26
CA ALA A 115 21.30 2.49 6.66
C ALA A 115 20.64 3.69 7.36
N ASP A 116 20.13 4.66 6.60
CA ASP A 116 19.36 5.81 7.09
C ASP A 116 17.85 5.51 7.20
N GLY A 117 17.43 4.27 6.92
CA GLY A 117 16.04 3.83 6.98
C GLY A 117 15.19 4.22 5.77
N ILE A 118 15.79 4.79 4.71
CA ILE A 118 15.05 5.26 3.54
C ILE A 118 14.77 4.07 2.62
N GLY A 119 13.49 3.84 2.31
CA GLY A 119 13.04 2.78 1.42
C GLY A 119 13.30 3.10 -0.04
N TRP A 120 13.39 2.05 -0.87
CA TRP A 120 13.82 2.12 -2.27
C TRP A 120 13.04 3.16 -3.06
N PHE A 121 11.71 3.21 -2.89
CA PHE A 121 10.88 4.13 -3.65
C PHE A 121 11.10 5.59 -3.26
N LEU A 122 11.21 5.88 -1.96
CA LEU A 122 11.51 7.23 -1.47
C LEU A 122 12.90 7.68 -1.92
N ARG A 123 13.92 6.81 -1.77
CA ARG A 123 15.27 7.05 -2.27
C ARG A 123 15.30 7.29 -3.77
N HIS A 124 14.58 6.48 -4.55
CA HIS A 124 14.50 6.63 -6.00
C HIS A 124 13.88 7.98 -6.39
N VAL A 125 12.74 8.35 -5.79
CA VAL A 125 12.02 9.59 -6.09
C VAL A 125 12.79 10.84 -5.66
N LEU A 126 13.50 10.81 -4.53
CA LEU A 126 14.35 11.93 -4.10
C LEU A 126 15.56 12.12 -5.03
N ARG A 127 16.25 11.03 -5.42
CA ARG A 127 17.32 11.08 -6.44
C ARG A 127 16.82 11.54 -7.80
N THR A 128 15.59 11.17 -8.16
CA THR A 128 14.91 11.66 -9.37
C THR A 128 14.75 13.19 -9.35
N ALA A 129 14.33 13.77 -8.23
CA ALA A 129 14.23 15.22 -8.08
C ALA A 129 15.61 15.91 -8.04
N ASP A 130 16.60 15.32 -7.38
CA ASP A 130 17.98 15.81 -7.34
C ASP A 130 18.61 15.85 -8.75
N PHE A 131 18.45 14.79 -9.54
CA PHE A 131 18.88 14.76 -10.95
C PHE A 131 18.25 15.88 -11.77
N MET A 132 16.96 16.17 -11.57
CA MET A 132 16.26 17.26 -12.26
C MET A 132 16.81 18.64 -11.92
N LEU A 133 17.19 18.87 -10.66
CA LEU A 133 17.73 20.16 -10.20
C LEU A 133 19.21 20.35 -10.59
N THR A 134 19.97 19.26 -10.65
CA THR A 134 21.40 19.28 -10.99
C THR A 134 21.67 19.28 -12.50
N HIS A 135 20.73 18.78 -13.33
CA HIS A 135 20.87 18.69 -14.79
C HIS A 135 19.69 19.34 -15.55
N PRO A 136 19.33 20.62 -15.26
CA PRO A 136 18.14 21.27 -15.85
C PRO A 136 18.23 21.47 -17.38
N GLU A 137 19.44 21.48 -17.94
CA GLU A 137 19.69 21.47 -19.39
C GLU A 137 19.33 20.15 -20.06
N ASN A 138 19.26 19.05 -19.31
CA ASN A 138 18.92 17.72 -19.79
C ASN A 138 17.46 17.32 -19.50
N VAL A 139 16.70 18.15 -18.78
CA VAL A 139 15.30 17.91 -18.40
C VAL A 139 14.35 18.91 -19.09
N ARG A 140 13.07 18.54 -19.22
CA ARG A 140 12.03 19.47 -19.73
C ARG A 140 11.70 20.51 -18.68
N SER A 141 11.62 21.78 -19.07
CA SER A 141 11.21 22.88 -18.16
C SER A 141 9.86 22.65 -17.50
N THR A 142 8.91 22.02 -18.21
CA THR A 142 7.60 21.62 -17.68
C THR A 142 7.68 20.56 -16.59
N SER A 143 8.76 19.78 -16.53
CA SER A 143 9.02 18.79 -15.48
C SER A 143 9.73 19.41 -14.28
N LEU A 144 10.64 20.37 -14.47
CA LEU A 144 11.44 20.97 -13.39
C LEU A 144 10.59 21.48 -12.21
N LYS A 145 9.41 22.05 -12.47
CA LYS A 145 8.45 22.49 -11.45
C LYS A 145 8.04 21.39 -10.44
N TYR A 146 8.18 20.11 -10.80
CA TYR A 146 7.87 19.00 -9.91
C TYR A 146 9.01 18.68 -8.95
N ALA A 147 10.26 19.03 -9.25
CA ALA A 147 11.40 18.66 -8.41
C ALA A 147 11.34 19.30 -7.02
N GLU A 148 11.04 20.61 -6.95
CA GLU A 148 10.84 21.33 -5.68
C GLU A 148 9.65 20.76 -4.87
N VAL A 149 8.55 20.40 -5.55
CA VAL A 149 7.38 19.78 -4.92
C VAL A 149 7.73 18.39 -4.38
N ILE A 150 8.52 17.61 -5.11
CA ILE A 150 8.98 16.29 -4.68
C ILE A 150 9.87 16.44 -3.44
N GLN A 151 10.92 17.24 -3.50
CA GLN A 151 11.84 17.44 -2.36
C GLN A 151 11.12 17.91 -1.09
N SER A 152 10.16 18.84 -1.22
CA SER A 152 9.50 19.45 -0.06
C SER A 152 8.29 18.67 0.49
N LYS A 153 7.59 17.86 -0.34
CA LYS A 153 6.29 17.26 0.04
C LYS A 153 6.19 15.76 -0.15
N PHE A 154 7.03 15.14 -0.99
CA PHE A 154 6.84 13.74 -1.36
C PHE A 154 6.99 12.79 -0.17
N ALA A 155 7.97 13.00 0.72
CA ALA A 155 8.16 12.14 1.90
C ALA A 155 6.90 12.08 2.78
N ALA A 156 6.25 13.21 3.05
CA ALA A 156 5.01 13.28 3.83
C ALA A 156 3.81 12.68 3.10
N ALA A 157 3.70 12.90 1.78
CA ALA A 157 2.65 12.30 0.95
C ALA A 157 2.79 10.77 0.87
N TRP A 158 4.02 10.27 0.71
CA TRP A 158 4.32 8.85 0.69
C TRP A 158 4.13 8.20 2.05
N ARG A 159 4.58 8.83 3.15
CA ARG A 159 4.29 8.39 4.53
C ARG A 159 2.79 8.22 4.74
N SER A 160 1.99 9.22 4.35
CA SER A 160 0.52 9.16 4.42
C SER A 160 -0.07 8.01 3.59
N LYS A 161 0.53 7.70 2.43
CA LYS A 161 0.11 6.62 1.55
C LYS A 161 0.46 5.23 2.08
N VAL A 162 1.65 5.07 2.66
CA VAL A 162 2.11 3.82 3.32
C VAL A 162 1.26 3.52 4.55
N LEU A 163 0.90 4.54 5.33
CA LEU A 163 -0.09 4.42 6.41
C LEU A 163 -1.47 3.99 5.85
N GLN A 164 -1.94 4.61 4.76
CA GLN A 164 -3.22 4.24 4.14
C GLN A 164 -3.28 2.76 3.74
N TYR A 165 -2.19 2.19 3.21
CA TYR A 165 -2.13 0.77 2.82
C TYR A 165 -2.18 -0.21 3.99
N GLN A 166 -1.86 0.23 5.21
CA GLN A 166 -1.91 -0.60 6.42
C GLN A 166 -3.27 -0.52 7.15
N ILE A 167 -4.11 0.49 6.85
CA ILE A 167 -5.44 0.62 7.47
C ILE A 167 -6.32 -0.58 7.04
N PRO A 168 -6.90 -1.35 7.99
CA PRO A 168 -7.85 -2.41 7.67
C PRO A 168 -9.05 -1.88 6.87
N ILE A 169 -9.47 -2.62 5.84
CA ILE A 169 -10.55 -2.24 4.91
C ILE A 169 -11.91 -1.90 5.59
N PHE A 170 -12.08 -2.31 6.86
CA PHE A 170 -13.26 -2.06 7.70
C PHE A 170 -12.94 -1.31 9.01
N ALA A 171 -11.83 -0.57 9.09
CA ALA A 171 -11.64 0.40 10.17
C ALA A 171 -12.71 1.52 10.10
N PRO A 172 -13.12 2.16 11.21
CA PRO A 172 -14.34 2.99 11.26
C PRO A 172 -14.45 4.09 10.19
N GLN A 173 -13.32 4.70 9.81
CA GLN A 173 -13.28 5.81 8.86
C GLN A 173 -13.15 5.37 7.39
N THR A 174 -13.23 4.07 7.10
CA THR A 174 -13.07 3.53 5.74
C THR A 174 -14.40 3.46 4.99
N LYS A 175 -14.35 3.58 3.66
CA LYS A 175 -15.52 3.38 2.79
C LYS A 175 -16.21 2.03 3.03
N GLY A 176 -15.43 0.99 3.35
CA GLY A 176 -15.94 -0.33 3.72
C GLY A 176 -16.87 -0.27 4.93
N ALA A 177 -16.40 0.27 6.06
CA ALA A 177 -17.19 0.37 7.29
C ALA A 177 -18.44 1.23 7.06
N TRP A 178 -18.28 2.38 6.39
CA TRP A 178 -19.38 3.27 6.02
C TRP A 178 -20.46 2.60 5.16
N THR A 179 -20.09 1.67 4.26
CA THR A 179 -21.07 0.94 3.44
C THR A 179 -21.91 -0.02 4.30
N LEU A 180 -21.29 -0.68 5.29
CA LEU A 180 -21.99 -1.55 6.23
C LEU A 180 -22.90 -0.77 7.19
N ILE A 181 -22.45 0.37 7.71
CA ILE A 181 -23.24 1.24 8.59
C ILE A 181 -24.45 1.83 7.82
N ARG A 182 -24.25 2.29 6.57
CA ARG A 182 -25.36 2.79 5.75
C ARG A 182 -26.36 1.72 5.37
N TYR A 183 -25.92 0.50 5.05
CA TYR A 183 -26.86 -0.61 4.82
C TYR A 183 -27.63 -0.96 6.10
N TYR A 184 -26.97 -0.97 7.26
CA TYR A 184 -27.62 -1.20 8.55
C TYR A 184 -28.73 -0.19 8.80
N LEU A 185 -28.42 1.11 8.75
CA LEU A 185 -29.40 2.19 8.95
C LEU A 185 -30.57 2.14 7.97
N ALA A 186 -30.33 1.76 6.71
CA ALA A 186 -31.37 1.69 5.68
C ALA A 186 -32.28 0.45 5.79
N ASN A 187 -31.91 -0.56 6.59
CA ASN A 187 -32.65 -1.84 6.70
C ASN A 187 -32.99 -2.22 8.15
N ARG A 188 -32.59 -1.42 9.15
CA ARG A 188 -33.01 -1.57 10.55
C ARG A 188 -34.51 -1.33 10.66
N GLN A 189 -35.17 -2.17 11.44
CA GLN A 189 -36.59 -2.04 11.76
C GLN A 189 -36.74 -1.49 13.18
N ASP A 190 -37.79 -0.73 13.45
CA ASP A 190 -37.97 -0.03 14.74
C ASP A 190 -38.05 -1.00 15.93
N ASP A 191 -38.50 -2.23 15.70
CA ASP A 191 -38.64 -3.30 16.70
C ASP A 191 -37.45 -4.28 16.72
N CYS A 192 -36.47 -4.14 15.83
CA CYS A 192 -35.36 -5.09 15.69
C CYS A 192 -34.00 -4.41 15.41
N GLU A 193 -33.08 -4.52 16.37
CA GLU A 193 -31.68 -4.11 16.21
C GLU A 193 -30.89 -4.96 15.21
N TRP A 194 -31.38 -6.12 14.78
CA TRP A 194 -30.64 -7.03 13.92
C TRP A 194 -31.06 -6.91 12.46
N VAL A 195 -30.11 -6.55 11.61
CA VAL A 195 -30.30 -6.47 10.16
C VAL A 195 -29.71 -7.72 9.50
N VAL A 196 -30.40 -8.28 8.51
CA VAL A 196 -29.86 -9.39 7.68
C VAL A 196 -28.62 -8.89 6.95
N LEU A 197 -27.52 -9.65 6.99
CA LEU A 197 -26.31 -9.33 6.25
C LEU A 197 -26.36 -9.98 4.86
N PRO A 198 -26.60 -9.25 3.76
CA PRO A 198 -26.62 -9.81 2.40
C PRO A 198 -25.19 -10.05 1.91
N VAL A 199 -24.54 -11.08 2.45
CA VAL A 199 -23.13 -11.41 2.23
C VAL A 199 -22.76 -11.41 0.74
N ALA A 200 -23.56 -12.08 -0.11
CA ALA A 200 -23.33 -12.15 -1.55
C ALA A 200 -23.41 -10.79 -2.27
N ASN A 201 -24.25 -9.87 -1.80
CA ASN A 201 -24.35 -8.53 -2.36
C ASN A 201 -23.12 -7.68 -1.98
N PHE A 202 -22.57 -7.89 -0.78
CA PHE A 202 -21.33 -7.26 -0.36
C PHE A 202 -20.10 -7.84 -1.07
N ASP A 203 -20.00 -9.17 -1.25
CA ASP A 203 -18.98 -9.79 -2.10
C ASP A 203 -19.03 -9.15 -3.53
N ALA A 204 -20.22 -9.05 -4.13
CA ALA A 204 -20.40 -8.41 -5.44
C ALA A 204 -20.05 -6.90 -5.45
N TYR A 205 -20.41 -6.15 -4.41
CA TYR A 205 -20.14 -4.71 -4.31
C TYR A 205 -18.66 -4.38 -4.14
N PHE A 206 -17.92 -5.17 -3.34
CA PHE A 206 -16.49 -5.00 -3.16
C PHE A 206 -15.65 -5.62 -4.29
N GLY A 207 -16.28 -6.38 -5.20
CA GLY A 207 -15.62 -6.98 -6.36
C GLY A 207 -14.74 -8.18 -6.02
N ASP A 208 -14.93 -8.79 -4.84
CA ASP A 208 -14.25 -10.03 -4.46
C ASP A 208 -15.19 -10.97 -3.70
N THR A 209 -15.00 -12.28 -3.88
CA THR A 209 -15.78 -13.34 -3.21
C THR A 209 -15.25 -13.67 -1.81
N SER A 210 -14.53 -12.72 -1.20
CA SER A 210 -13.79 -12.92 0.04
C SER A 210 -14.28 -12.04 1.19
N PHE A 211 -15.30 -11.19 0.99
CA PHE A 211 -15.93 -10.44 2.07
C PHE A 211 -16.39 -11.37 3.19
N SER A 212 -17.09 -12.44 2.82
CA SER A 212 -17.57 -13.49 3.72
C SER A 212 -16.48 -14.15 4.61
N LYS A 213 -15.34 -14.51 4.01
CA LYS A 213 -14.31 -15.38 4.61
C LYS A 213 -13.08 -14.63 5.14
N LYS A 214 -12.67 -13.56 4.46
CA LYS A 214 -11.39 -12.87 4.67
C LYS A 214 -11.55 -11.57 5.44
N TYR A 215 -12.67 -10.86 5.26
CA TYR A 215 -12.85 -9.54 5.86
C TYR A 215 -13.87 -9.50 6.99
N LEU A 216 -15.01 -10.20 6.91
CA LEU A 216 -15.96 -10.27 8.03
C LEU A 216 -15.31 -10.69 9.37
N PRO A 217 -14.37 -11.66 9.41
CA PRO A 217 -13.66 -12.00 10.67
C PRO A 217 -12.66 -10.94 11.15
N LYS A 218 -12.39 -9.90 10.35
CA LYS A 218 -11.47 -8.80 10.65
C LYS A 218 -12.19 -7.49 10.99
N ILE A 219 -13.51 -7.48 10.98
CA ILE A 219 -14.29 -6.32 11.45
C ILE A 219 -14.25 -6.36 12.99
N PRO A 220 -13.75 -5.31 13.67
CA PRO A 220 -13.77 -5.24 15.12
C PRO A 220 -15.20 -5.39 15.67
N VAL A 221 -15.36 -6.20 16.72
CA VAL A 221 -16.67 -6.47 17.36
C VAL A 221 -17.25 -5.21 18.01
N GLU A 222 -16.37 -4.28 18.37
CA GLU A 222 -16.67 -2.94 18.86
C GLU A 222 -17.47 -2.11 17.84
N ILE A 223 -17.24 -2.33 16.54
CA ILE A 223 -18.01 -1.68 15.45
C ILE A 223 -19.27 -2.49 15.12
N MET A 224 -19.12 -3.81 15.03
CA MET A 224 -20.14 -4.69 14.45
C MET A 224 -20.21 -6.05 15.16
N GLU A 225 -21.33 -6.33 15.80
CA GLU A 225 -21.66 -7.68 16.24
C GLU A 225 -22.33 -8.48 15.12
N ARG A 226 -21.99 -9.77 15.01
CA ARG A 226 -22.53 -10.69 14.01
C ARG A 226 -23.08 -11.97 14.64
N SER A 227 -24.30 -12.32 14.27
CA SER A 227 -24.97 -13.58 14.63
C SER A 227 -25.20 -14.40 13.36
N ASN A 228 -24.85 -15.69 13.40
CA ASN A 228 -25.19 -16.65 12.34
C ASN A 228 -26.05 -17.76 12.96
N ALA A 229 -27.30 -17.91 12.51
CA ALA A 229 -28.21 -18.94 12.99
C ALA A 229 -29.12 -19.41 11.87
N PHE A 230 -29.37 -20.72 11.77
CA PHE A 230 -30.29 -21.33 10.80
C PHE A 230 -30.04 -20.91 9.33
N GLY A 231 -28.78 -20.71 8.94
CA GLY A 231 -28.39 -20.26 7.59
C GLY A 231 -28.54 -18.75 7.33
N ILE A 232 -29.05 -17.98 8.30
CA ILE A 232 -29.18 -16.53 8.21
C ILE A 232 -28.01 -15.88 8.94
N SER A 233 -27.22 -15.09 8.20
CA SER A 233 -26.28 -14.13 8.78
C SER A 233 -27.00 -12.82 9.05
N ARG A 234 -26.87 -12.30 10.27
CA ARG A 234 -27.40 -11.00 10.68
C ARG A 234 -26.37 -10.24 11.51
N TYR A 235 -26.48 -8.92 11.54
CA TYR A 235 -25.54 -8.04 12.24
C TYR A 235 -26.25 -6.86 12.90
N ARG A 236 -25.60 -6.28 13.89
CA ARG A 236 -25.94 -4.98 14.46
C ARG A 236 -24.70 -4.12 14.58
N ILE A 237 -24.88 -2.80 14.49
CA ILE A 237 -23.81 -1.81 14.62
C ILE A 237 -23.93 -1.17 16.01
N THR A 238 -22.80 -1.04 16.71
CA THR A 238 -22.73 -0.40 18.03
C THR A 238 -23.08 1.08 17.92
N GLU A 239 -23.83 1.61 18.89
CA GLU A 239 -24.42 2.95 18.84
C GLU A 239 -23.39 4.08 18.63
N GLU A 240 -22.17 3.95 19.16
CA GLU A 240 -21.06 4.89 18.97
C GLU A 240 -20.69 5.14 17.49
N TYR A 241 -20.99 4.19 16.60
CA TYR A 241 -20.70 4.26 15.16
C TYR A 241 -21.93 4.62 14.32
N LEU A 242 -23.05 4.96 14.95
CA LEU A 242 -24.23 5.51 14.27
C LEU A 242 -24.14 7.06 14.20
N PRO A 243 -24.67 7.69 13.14
CA PRO A 243 -24.63 9.14 12.94
C PRO A 243 -25.73 9.90 13.70
#